data_AF-A0A3Q9R488-F1
#
_entry.id   AF-A0A3Q9R488-F1
#
_cell.length_a   1.000
_cell.length_b   1.000
_cell.length_c   1.000
_cell.angle_alpha   90.00
_cell.angle_beta   90.00
_cell.angle_gamma   90.00
#
_symmetry.space_group_name_H-M   'P 1'
#
loop_
_entity.id
_entity.type
_entity.pdbx_description
1 polymer ?
#
loop_
_entity_poly.entity_id
_entity_poly.type
_entity_poly.pdbx_seq_one_letter_code
_entity_poly.pdbx_strand_id
1 'polypeptide(L)'
;MLLIPEYNPSSLFPPVAGIVPLAAYLLPGAVAPASGGPEKVLGYESGMEPTGDARTRFQIRYYMFASVFVILDVETVSLYPWATSFRGPGIYASIEALTPVTILIVGLVHAWRKGALEWSQPMDTLCVTMLLGTTIPRRIRALTQQGYPWRLEPPSQLY
;
A
#
# COMPACT_ATOMS: atom_id res chain seq x y z
N MET A 1 26.41 -8.34 -20.97
CA MET A 1 27.84 -8.67 -20.93
C MET A 1 28.31 -8.54 -19.49
N LEU A 2 28.28 -9.64 -18.75
CA LEU A 2 28.78 -9.77 -17.38
C LEU A 2 30.27 -10.12 -17.48
N LEU A 3 31.13 -9.13 -17.28
CA LEU A 3 32.58 -9.26 -17.12
C LEU A 3 32.97 -8.40 -15.92
N ILE A 4 33.66 -8.96 -14.94
CA ILE A 4 34.38 -8.22 -13.89
C ILE A 4 35.84 -8.68 -14.05
N PRO A 5 36.88 -7.80 -14.09
CA PRO A 5 37.02 -6.56 -13.33
C PRO A 5 37.59 -5.35 -14.09
N GLU A 6 36.80 -4.27 -14.18
CA GLU A 6 37.33 -2.92 -13.94
C GLU A 6 36.87 -2.52 -12.53
N TYR A 7 37.79 -2.07 -11.67
CA TYR A 7 37.46 -1.56 -10.34
C TYR A 7 36.75 -0.20 -10.47
N ASN A 8 35.43 -0.26 -10.71
CA ASN A 8 34.54 0.89 -10.62
C ASN A 8 33.95 0.92 -9.19
N PRO A 9 34.02 2.03 -8.44
CA PRO A 9 33.48 2.13 -7.08
C PRO A 9 32.01 1.69 -6.95
N SER A 10 31.22 1.69 -8.03
CA SER A 10 29.85 1.17 -8.06
C SER A 10 29.75 -0.35 -7.83
N SER A 11 30.77 -1.12 -8.18
CA SER A 11 30.77 -2.59 -8.01
C SER A 11 30.86 -3.04 -6.55
N LEU A 12 31.35 -2.16 -5.66
CA LEU A 12 31.43 -2.40 -4.22
C LEU A 12 30.06 -2.24 -3.53
N PHE A 13 29.13 -1.50 -4.16
CA PHE A 13 27.85 -1.18 -3.53
C PHE A 13 26.97 -2.41 -3.28
N PRO A 14 26.70 -3.33 -4.24
CA PRO A 14 25.86 -4.51 -3.99
C PRO A 14 26.35 -5.44 -2.86
N PRO A 15 27.64 -5.83 -2.78
CA PRO A 15 28.08 -6.70 -1.69
C PRO A 15 28.02 -5.99 -0.33
N VAL A 16 28.37 -4.70 -0.25
CA VAL A 16 28.24 -3.94 1.00
C VAL A 16 26.77 -3.81 1.42
N ALA A 17 25.87 -3.53 0.47
CA ALA A 17 24.44 -3.44 0.69
C ALA A 17 23.81 -4.78 1.13
N GLY A 18 24.39 -5.92 0.75
CA GLY A 18 23.96 -7.24 1.22
C GLY A 18 24.57 -7.65 2.57
N ILE A 19 25.87 -7.41 2.76
CA ILE A 19 26.61 -7.85 3.95
C ILE A 19 26.16 -7.07 5.19
N VAL A 20 25.93 -5.76 5.09
CA VAL A 20 25.60 -4.93 6.25
C VAL A 20 24.24 -5.32 6.88
N PRO A 21 23.12 -5.43 6.14
CA PRO A 21 21.84 -5.88 6.69
C PRO A 21 21.90 -7.33 7.17
N LEU A 22 22.63 -8.21 6.45
CA LEU A 22 22.79 -9.60 6.85
C LEU A 22 23.54 -9.72 8.19
N ALA A 23 24.62 -8.98 8.36
CA ALA A 23 25.33 -8.90 9.64
C ALA A 23 24.42 -8.32 10.73
N ALA A 24 23.67 -7.26 10.45
CA ALA A 24 22.72 -6.68 11.39
C ALA A 24 21.61 -7.66 11.81
N TYR A 25 21.20 -8.58 10.94
CA TYR A 25 20.24 -9.63 11.25
C TYR A 25 20.85 -10.78 12.07
N LEU A 26 22.09 -11.19 11.75
CA LEU A 26 22.74 -12.35 12.38
C LEU A 26 23.41 -12.03 13.73
N LEU A 27 24.01 -10.85 13.88
CA LEU A 27 24.75 -10.46 15.09
C LEU A 27 23.89 -10.49 16.37
N PRO A 28 22.64 -9.97 16.39
CA PRO A 28 21.79 -10.07 17.57
C PRO A 28 21.49 -11.51 17.96
N GLY A 29 21.35 -12.44 17.00
CA GLY A 29 21.12 -13.85 17.30
C GLY A 29 22.30 -14.54 18.01
N ALA A 30 23.53 -14.04 17.80
CA ALA A 30 24.74 -14.58 18.43
C ALA A 30 25.10 -13.91 19.76
N VAL A 31 24.80 -12.61 19.92
CA VAL A 31 25.21 -11.81 21.08
C VAL A 31 24.08 -11.63 22.10
N ALA A 32 22.81 -11.63 21.67
CA ALA A 32 21.70 -11.36 22.57
C ALA A 32 21.43 -12.54 23.53
N PRO A 33 21.05 -12.26 24.80
CA PRO A 33 20.67 -13.31 25.74
C PRO A 33 19.43 -14.06 25.23
N ALA A 34 19.61 -15.35 24.94
CA ALA A 34 18.51 -16.25 24.60
C ALA A 34 17.61 -16.43 25.84
N SER A 35 16.49 -15.70 25.86
CA SER A 35 15.48 -15.79 26.91
C SER A 35 14.16 -16.18 26.25
N GLY A 36 13.83 -17.46 26.30
CA GLY A 36 12.70 -18.08 25.60
C GLY A 36 11.41 -18.16 26.40
N GLY A 37 11.02 -17.08 27.07
CA GLY A 37 9.76 -17.04 27.82
C GLY A 37 8.54 -17.13 26.87
N PRO A 38 7.49 -17.91 27.19
CA PRO A 38 6.30 -18.04 26.34
C PRO A 38 5.60 -16.70 26.09
N GLU A 39 5.72 -15.74 27.00
CA GLU A 39 5.18 -14.39 26.84
C GLU A 39 5.85 -13.59 25.72
N LYS A 40 7.13 -13.85 25.40
CA LYS A 40 7.88 -13.11 24.38
C LYS A 40 7.49 -13.47 22.95
N VAL A 41 6.87 -14.64 22.76
CA VAL A 41 6.43 -15.14 21.44
C VAL A 41 4.94 -14.88 21.18
N LEU A 42 4.20 -14.39 22.19
CA LEU A 42 2.81 -14.00 22.03
C LEU A 42 2.70 -12.68 21.25
N GLY A 43 1.62 -12.55 20.47
CA GLY A 43 1.27 -11.30 19.81
C GLY A 43 1.01 -10.19 20.83
N TYR A 44 1.43 -8.97 20.51
CA TYR A 44 1.24 -7.82 21.39
C TYR A 44 -0.20 -7.30 21.32
N GLU A 45 -0.97 -7.50 22.39
CA GLU A 45 -2.31 -6.90 22.58
C GLU A 45 -2.44 -6.19 23.95
N SER A 46 -1.40 -5.43 24.34
CA SER A 46 -1.38 -4.64 25.59
C SER A 46 -1.71 -5.44 26.86
N GLY A 47 -1.20 -6.68 26.95
CA GLY A 47 -1.39 -7.56 28.11
C GLY A 47 -2.61 -8.48 28.03
N MET A 48 -3.38 -8.41 26.94
CA MET A 48 -4.44 -9.36 26.63
C MET A 48 -3.89 -10.55 25.84
N GLU A 49 -4.48 -11.73 26.04
CA GLU A 49 -4.17 -12.89 25.21
C GLU A 49 -4.66 -12.64 23.77
N PRO A 50 -3.79 -12.78 22.76
CA PRO A 50 -4.13 -12.45 21.39
C PRO A 50 -5.31 -13.30 20.92
N THR A 51 -6.40 -12.62 20.58
CA THR A 51 -7.67 -13.28 20.26
C THR A 51 -7.93 -13.24 18.75
N GLY A 52 -7.82 -14.39 18.09
CA GLY A 52 -8.16 -14.57 16.68
C GLY A 52 -7.00 -15.04 15.81
N ASP A 53 -7.33 -15.48 14.59
CA ASP A 53 -6.33 -15.86 13.59
C ASP A 53 -5.80 -14.59 12.88
N ALA A 54 -4.47 -14.46 12.76
CA ALA A 54 -3.83 -13.38 12.01
C ALA A 54 -4.18 -13.40 10.50
N ARG A 55 -4.76 -14.49 10.01
CA ARG A 55 -5.18 -14.69 8.61
C ARG A 55 -6.60 -14.22 8.33
N THR A 56 -6.94 -13.00 8.75
CA THR A 56 -8.22 -12.39 8.41
C THR A 56 -8.22 -11.89 6.96
N ARG A 57 -9.40 -11.78 6.34
CA ARG A 57 -9.53 -11.22 4.99
C ARG A 57 -9.33 -9.71 5.06
N PHE A 58 -8.20 -9.24 4.57
CA PHE A 58 -7.94 -7.82 4.37
C PHE A 58 -8.90 -7.22 3.32
N GLN A 59 -9.13 -5.91 3.43
CA GLN A 59 -10.02 -5.17 2.54
C GLN A 59 -9.53 -5.28 1.08
N ILE A 60 -10.44 -5.56 0.13
CA ILE A 60 -10.12 -5.66 -1.32
C ILE A 60 -9.48 -4.39 -1.89
N ARG A 61 -9.64 -3.25 -1.22
CA ARG A 61 -9.10 -1.94 -1.63
C ARG A 61 -7.58 -1.98 -1.81
N TYR A 62 -6.84 -2.71 -0.96
CA TYR A 62 -5.39 -2.83 -1.10
C TYR A 62 -4.99 -3.47 -2.43
N TYR A 63 -5.77 -4.45 -2.91
CA TYR A 63 -5.55 -5.08 -4.20
C TYR A 63 -5.77 -4.10 -5.35
N MET A 64 -6.82 -3.26 -5.28
CA MET A 64 -7.10 -2.25 -6.32
C MET A 64 -5.93 -1.26 -6.48
N PHE A 65 -5.37 -0.76 -5.38
CA PHE A 65 -4.19 0.12 -5.43
C PHE A 65 -2.96 -0.61 -5.97
N ALA A 66 -2.71 -1.84 -5.54
CA ALA A 66 -1.57 -2.64 -6.01
C ALA A 66 -1.66 -2.90 -7.52
N SER A 67 -2.85 -3.23 -8.04
CA SER A 67 -3.06 -3.42 -9.48
C SER A 67 -2.78 -2.15 -10.28
N VAL A 68 -3.26 -0.99 -9.84
CA VAL A 68 -2.99 0.29 -10.51
C VAL A 68 -1.49 0.61 -10.50
N PHE A 69 -0.81 0.37 -9.38
CA PHE A 69 0.63 0.57 -9.27
C PHE A 69 1.43 -0.32 -10.22
N VAL A 70 1.12 -1.62 -10.29
CA VAL A 70 1.83 -2.57 -11.17
C VAL A 70 1.63 -2.22 -12.64
N ILE A 71 0.42 -1.83 -13.05
CA ILE A 71 0.16 -1.40 -14.43
C ILE A 71 0.95 -0.12 -14.75
N LEU A 72 0.94 0.87 -13.84
CA LEU A 72 1.73 2.10 -14.00
C LEU A 72 3.24 1.80 -14.10
N ASP A 73 3.74 0.87 -13.31
CA ASP A 73 5.16 0.49 -13.27
C ASP A 73 5.61 -0.12 -14.61
N VAL A 74 4.85 -1.08 -15.14
CA VAL A 74 5.10 -1.69 -16.45
C VAL A 74 5.14 -0.63 -17.56
N GLU A 75 4.28 0.38 -17.49
CA GLU A 75 4.21 1.43 -18.50
C GLU A 75 5.42 2.37 -18.42
N THR A 76 5.97 2.62 -17.24
CA THR A 76 7.24 3.38 -17.13
C THR A 76 8.43 2.62 -17.70
N VAL A 77 8.46 1.29 -17.57
CA VAL A 77 9.48 0.44 -18.22
C VAL A 77 9.35 0.53 -19.74
N SER A 78 8.12 0.54 -20.27
CA SER A 78 7.87 0.74 -21.71
C SER A 78 8.33 2.11 -22.23
N LEU A 79 8.34 3.15 -21.38
CA LEU A 79 8.85 4.48 -21.74
C LEU A 79 10.38 4.57 -21.72
N TYR A 80 11.08 3.65 -21.07
CA TYR A 80 12.53 3.71 -20.88
C TYR A 80 13.34 3.65 -22.20
N PRO A 81 13.03 2.75 -23.16
CA PRO A 81 13.73 2.72 -24.47
C PRO A 81 13.55 4.01 -25.26
N TRP A 82 12.36 4.63 -25.20
CA TRP A 82 12.09 5.91 -25.83
C TRP A 82 12.88 7.04 -25.16
N ALA A 83 12.90 7.09 -23.82
CA ALA A 83 13.64 8.10 -23.07
C ALA A 83 15.17 8.03 -23.31
N THR A 84 15.73 6.82 -23.45
CA THR A 84 17.16 6.61 -23.69
C THR A 84 17.58 6.90 -25.13
N SER A 85 16.67 6.79 -26.10
CA SER A 85 16.99 6.88 -27.53
C SER A 85 16.47 8.15 -28.19
N PHE A 86 16.42 9.30 -27.51
CA PHE A 86 15.76 10.52 -28.01
C PHE A 86 16.29 11.11 -29.35
N ARG A 87 17.49 10.72 -29.82
CA ARG A 87 18.19 11.35 -30.95
C ARG A 87 17.99 10.71 -32.33
N GLY A 88 17.20 9.65 -32.44
CA GLY A 88 17.01 8.90 -33.70
C GLY A 88 15.59 8.52 -34.10
N PRO A 89 14.62 8.35 -33.19
CA PRO A 89 13.33 7.82 -33.52
C PRO A 89 12.41 9.01 -33.80
N GLY A 90 12.03 9.17 -35.06
CA GLY A 90 11.21 10.29 -35.51
C GLY A 90 9.85 10.38 -34.80
N ILE A 91 8.96 11.23 -35.30
CA ILE A 91 7.66 11.52 -34.66
C ILE A 91 6.82 10.27 -34.35
N TYR A 92 6.97 9.19 -35.13
CA TYR A 92 6.29 7.91 -34.92
C TYR A 92 6.56 7.27 -33.56
N ALA A 93 7.82 7.20 -33.13
CA ALA A 93 8.14 6.61 -31.83
C ALA A 93 7.68 7.46 -30.65
N SER A 94 7.54 8.78 -30.86
CA SER A 94 6.95 9.66 -29.85
C SER A 94 5.46 9.40 -29.68
N ILE A 95 4.74 9.08 -30.77
CA ILE A 95 3.33 8.68 -30.72
C ILE A 95 3.19 7.32 -30.03
N GLU A 96 4.08 6.36 -30.33
CA GLU A 96 4.09 5.05 -29.68
C GLU A 96 4.38 5.15 -28.18
N ALA A 97 5.25 6.06 -27.76
CA ALA A 97 5.51 6.32 -26.33
C ALA A 97 4.36 7.06 -25.64
N LEU A 98 3.68 7.99 -26.32
CA LEU A 98 2.57 8.75 -25.73
C LEU A 98 1.25 7.95 -25.67
N THR A 99 1.05 7.01 -26.58
CA THR A 99 -0.16 6.17 -26.64
C THR A 99 -0.48 5.47 -25.31
N PRO A 100 0.42 4.66 -24.72
CA PRO A 100 0.17 4.01 -23.43
C PRO A 100 -0.06 5.01 -22.30
N VAL A 101 0.68 6.13 -22.28
CA VAL A 101 0.52 7.19 -21.27
C VAL A 101 -0.89 7.78 -21.32
N THR A 102 -1.39 8.11 -22.51
CA THR A 102 -2.74 8.68 -22.66
C THR A 102 -3.83 7.70 -22.25
N ILE A 103 -3.71 6.43 -22.62
CA ILE A 103 -4.67 5.38 -22.23
C ILE A 103 -4.69 5.20 -20.71
N LEU A 104 -3.52 5.21 -20.06
CA LEU A 104 -3.42 5.15 -18.61
C LEU A 104 -4.07 6.35 -17.91
N ILE A 105 -3.82 7.56 -18.41
CA ILE A 105 -4.43 8.77 -17.84
C ILE A 105 -5.95 8.66 -17.90
N VAL A 106 -6.51 8.21 -19.03
CA VAL A 106 -7.96 7.98 -19.17
C VAL A 106 -8.45 6.91 -18.18
N GLY A 107 -7.73 5.79 -18.06
CA GLY A 107 -8.05 4.72 -17.11
C GLY A 107 -8.02 5.18 -15.66
N LEU A 108 -7.02 5.98 -15.27
CA LEU A 108 -6.84 6.52 -13.93
C LEU A 108 -7.93 7.55 -13.60
N VAL A 109 -8.24 8.46 -14.53
CA VAL A 109 -9.35 9.42 -14.37
C VAL A 109 -10.67 8.67 -14.20
N HIS A 110 -10.89 7.61 -14.97
CA HIS A 110 -12.10 6.78 -14.84
C HIS A 110 -12.17 6.07 -13.49
N ALA A 111 -11.08 5.46 -13.03
CA ALA A 111 -11.00 4.81 -11.72
C ALA A 111 -11.23 5.80 -10.58
N TRP A 112 -10.69 7.02 -10.70
CA TRP A 112 -10.88 8.09 -9.73
C TRP A 112 -12.33 8.56 -9.68
N ARG A 113 -12.96 8.77 -10.84
CA ARG A 113 -14.39 9.14 -10.90
C ARG A 113 -15.31 8.07 -10.33
N LYS A 114 -14.89 6.80 -10.30
CA LYS A 114 -15.62 5.69 -9.69
C LYS A 114 -15.37 5.50 -8.20
N GLY A 115 -14.54 6.34 -7.58
CA GLY A 115 -14.19 6.23 -6.16
C GLY A 115 -13.37 4.98 -5.82
N ALA A 116 -12.78 4.30 -6.81
CA ALA A 116 -12.00 3.09 -6.58
C ALA A 116 -10.72 3.35 -5.77
N LEU A 117 -10.28 4.61 -5.71
CA LEU A 117 -9.10 5.07 -4.97
C LEU A 117 -9.45 5.71 -3.62
N GLU A 118 -10.70 5.61 -3.16
CA GLU A 118 -11.11 6.18 -1.87
C GLU A 118 -10.85 5.22 -0.71
N TRP A 119 -10.15 5.72 0.30
CA TRP A 119 -9.71 4.96 1.48
C TRP A 119 -10.84 4.71 2.48
N SER A 120 -11.62 5.75 2.77
CA SER A 120 -12.90 5.64 3.43
C SER A 120 -13.92 6.25 2.49
N GLN A 121 -15.00 5.54 2.22
CA GLN A 121 -16.21 6.22 1.77
C GLN A 121 -16.93 6.63 3.05
N PRO A 122 -16.90 7.91 3.47
CA PRO A 122 -17.87 8.37 4.43
C PRO A 122 -19.20 8.35 3.69
N MET A 123 -19.90 7.22 3.79
CA MET A 123 -21.23 6.96 3.23
C MET A 123 -21.80 8.22 2.54
N ASP A 124 -21.58 8.34 1.23
CA ASP A 124 -21.90 9.53 0.43
C ASP A 124 -23.43 9.80 0.37
N THR A 125 -24.18 9.14 1.24
CA THR A 125 -25.56 9.42 1.62
C THR A 125 -25.75 10.89 1.94
N LEU A 126 -24.80 11.62 2.53
CA LEU A 126 -25.00 13.05 2.81
C LEU A 126 -25.06 13.92 1.55
N CYS A 127 -24.28 13.61 0.50
CA CYS A 127 -24.26 14.41 -0.73
C CYS A 127 -25.51 14.17 -1.59
N VAL A 128 -25.99 12.91 -1.65
CA VAL A 128 -27.25 12.58 -2.34
C VAL A 128 -28.47 13.11 -1.56
N THR A 129 -28.42 13.12 -0.22
CA THR A 129 -29.47 13.74 0.62
C THR A 129 -29.53 15.26 0.43
N MET A 130 -28.39 15.93 0.20
CA MET A 130 -28.34 17.37 -0.10
C MET A 130 -28.95 17.73 -1.47
N LEU A 131 -28.82 16.85 -2.48
CA LEU A 131 -29.31 17.14 -3.85
C LEU A 131 -30.78 16.78 -4.08
N LEU A 132 -31.36 15.86 -3.30
CA LEU A 132 -32.75 15.41 -3.47
C LEU A 132 -33.74 15.91 -2.40
N GLY A 133 -33.29 16.66 -1.40
CA GLY A 133 -34.17 17.28 -0.40
C GLY A 133 -35.01 16.28 0.40
N THR A 134 -34.63 15.01 0.45
CA THR A 134 -35.35 13.98 1.19
C THR A 134 -34.80 13.88 2.61
N THR A 135 -35.66 14.07 3.62
CA THR A 135 -35.27 13.90 5.03
C THR A 135 -34.91 12.44 5.33
N ILE A 136 -33.66 12.19 5.73
CA ILE A 136 -33.26 10.89 6.28
C ILE A 136 -34.14 10.59 7.51
N PRO A 137 -34.84 9.44 7.56
CA PRO A 137 -35.68 9.09 8.70
C PRO A 137 -34.83 8.89 9.96
N ARG A 138 -35.31 9.40 11.10
CA ARG A 138 -34.62 9.37 12.40
C ARG A 138 -34.12 7.97 12.82
N ARG A 139 -34.69 6.90 12.27
CA ARG A 139 -34.24 5.50 12.48
C ARG A 139 -32.82 5.22 11.98
N ILE A 140 -32.37 5.84 10.90
CA ILE A 140 -31.03 5.58 10.34
C ILE A 140 -29.93 6.25 11.18
N ARG A 141 -30.24 7.37 11.86
CA ARG A 141 -29.34 8.05 12.81
C ARG A 141 -28.93 7.16 13.99
N ALA A 142 -29.77 6.21 14.39
CA ALA A 142 -29.47 5.30 15.49
C ALA A 142 -28.45 4.21 15.10
N LEU A 143 -28.42 3.79 13.83
CA LEU A 143 -27.51 2.74 13.35
C LEU A 143 -26.07 3.26 13.17
N THR A 144 -25.89 4.55 12.91
CA THR A 144 -24.56 5.20 12.89
C THR A 144 -24.00 5.46 14.30
N GLN A 145 -24.84 5.41 15.33
CA GLN A 145 -24.40 5.45 16.74
C GLN A 145 -24.14 4.05 17.32
N GLN A 146 -24.55 2.98 16.63
CA GLN A 146 -24.34 1.61 17.06
C GLN A 146 -22.93 1.13 16.66
N GLY A 147 -21.93 1.61 17.42
CA GLY A 147 -20.70 0.89 17.74
C GLY A 147 -19.65 0.67 16.64
N TYR A 148 -18.73 1.62 16.48
CA TYR A 148 -17.37 1.27 16.03
C TYR A 148 -16.66 0.56 17.20
N PRO A 149 -16.13 -0.66 17.05
CA PRO A 149 -15.64 -1.47 18.17
C PRO A 149 -14.42 -0.90 18.93
N TRP A 150 -13.83 0.20 18.46
CA TRP A 150 -12.68 0.89 19.07
C TRP A 150 -13.05 2.15 19.86
N ARG A 151 -14.34 2.43 20.08
CA ARG A 151 -14.72 3.46 21.05
C ARG A 151 -14.63 2.85 22.46
N LEU A 152 -13.47 3.04 23.08
CA LEU A 152 -13.17 2.73 24.48
C LEU A 152 -14.38 3.07 25.37
N GLU A 153 -14.91 2.07 26.06
CA GLU A 153 -15.92 2.26 27.10
C GLU A 153 -15.36 3.22 28.17
N PRO A 154 -16.15 4.17 28.70
CA PRO A 154 -15.67 5.08 29.73
C PRO A 154 -15.23 4.26 30.97
N PRO A 155 -14.11 4.63 31.62
CA PRO A 155 -13.42 3.82 32.63
C PRO A 155 -14.21 3.58 33.94
N SER A 156 -15.49 3.96 34.00
CA SER A 156 -16.36 3.77 35.16
C SER A 156 -17.11 2.43 35.18
N GLN A 157 -16.75 1.48 34.32
CA GLN A 157 -17.35 0.12 34.27
C GLN A 157 -16.33 -1.00 34.52
N LEU A 158 -15.10 -0.67 34.90
CA LEU A 158 -14.04 -1.63 35.22
C LEU A 158 -13.65 -1.64 36.71
N TYR A 159 -14.64 -1.41 37.59
CA TYR A 159 -14.58 -1.66 39.04
C TYR A 159 -15.90 -2.26 39.53
#